data_AF-A0A1I5HAN8-F1
#
_entry.id   AF-A0A1I5HAN8-F1
#
_cell.length_a   1.000
_cell.length_b   1.000
_cell.length_c   1.000
_cell.angle_alpha   90.00
_cell.angle_beta   90.00
_cell.angle_gamma   90.00
#
_symmetry.space_group_name_H-M   'P 1'
#
loop_
_entity.id
_entity.type
_entity.pdbx_description
1 polymer ?
#
loop_
_entity_poly.entity_id
_entity_poly.type
_entity_poly.pdbx_seq_one_letter_code
_entity_poly.pdbx_strand_id
1 'polypeptide(L)'
;QEEWGEQQVPMDDRFRGYAEQLGLDMARYDAVYHDPVTRERILADREDGLALEVRGTPTFFVNGEQLNPKSYDDLTRALDDALAES
;
A
#
# COMPACT_ATOMS: atom_id res chain seq x y z
N GLN A 1 -0.58 -7.47 -12.77
CA GLN A 1 -0.28 -6.02 -12.81
C GLN A 1 0.80 -5.69 -13.84
N GLU A 2 1.20 -6.63 -14.72
CA GLU A 2 2.27 -6.43 -15.70
C GLU A 2 2.08 -5.20 -16.60
N GLU A 3 0.82 -4.81 -16.84
CA GLU A 3 0.48 -3.66 -17.67
C GLU A 3 0.90 -2.30 -17.07
N TRP A 4 1.09 -2.19 -15.76
CA TRP A 4 1.41 -0.92 -15.08
C TRP A 4 2.44 -1.02 -13.94
N GLY A 5 2.60 -2.16 -13.28
CA GLY A 5 3.37 -2.29 -12.03
C GLY A 5 4.86 -1.95 -12.15
N GLU A 6 5.46 -2.20 -13.32
CA GLU A 6 6.91 -1.97 -13.57
C GLU A 6 7.16 -0.75 -14.48
N GLN A 7 6.11 0.02 -14.80
CA GLN A 7 6.21 1.15 -15.72
C GLN A 7 6.75 2.39 -14.99
N GLN A 8 7.72 3.08 -15.61
CA GLN A 8 8.24 4.34 -15.09
C GLN A 8 7.43 5.57 -15.54
N VAL A 9 6.43 5.34 -16.40
CA VAL A 9 5.53 6.39 -16.91
C VAL A 9 4.28 6.41 -16.03
N PRO A 10 3.86 7.60 -15.53
CA PRO A 10 2.59 7.74 -14.82
C PRO A 10 1.42 7.21 -15.65
N MET A 11 0.53 6.46 -15.01
CA MET A 11 -0.64 5.81 -15.64
C MET A 11 -1.95 6.41 -15.10
N ASP A 12 -1.96 7.73 -14.93
CA ASP A 12 -3.02 8.48 -14.23
C ASP A 12 -4.40 8.18 -14.81
N ASP A 13 -4.54 8.24 -16.14
CA ASP A 13 -5.79 7.93 -16.85
C ASP A 13 -6.29 6.51 -16.58
N ARG A 14 -5.39 5.54 -16.44
CA ARG A 14 -5.74 4.14 -16.15
C ARG A 14 -6.28 4.01 -14.73
N PHE A 15 -5.59 4.58 -13.75
CA PHE A 15 -6.04 4.51 -12.35
C PHE A 15 -7.33 5.30 -12.12
N ARG A 16 -7.48 6.43 -12.80
CA ARG A 16 -8.74 7.18 -12.84
C ARG A 16 -9.86 6.34 -13.48
N GLY A 17 -9.59 5.62 -14.55
CA GLY A 17 -10.53 4.67 -15.16
C GLY A 17 -10.95 3.53 -14.23
N TYR A 18 -10.04 3.01 -13.39
CA TYR A 18 -10.41 2.05 -12.35
C TYR A 18 -11.29 2.69 -11.27
N ALA A 19 -11.03 3.93 -10.86
CA ALA A 19 -11.88 4.65 -9.92
C ALA A 19 -13.31 4.81 -10.44
N GLU A 20 -13.48 5.10 -11.74
CA GLU A 20 -14.79 5.15 -12.39
C GLU A 20 -15.50 3.79 -12.41
N GLN A 21 -14.79 2.71 -12.76
CA GLN A 21 -15.34 1.35 -12.77
C GLN A 21 -15.77 0.87 -11.37
N LEU A 22 -15.09 1.33 -10.33
CA LEU A 22 -15.44 1.09 -8.93
C LEU A 22 -16.61 1.97 -8.44
N GLY A 23 -17.07 2.93 -9.25
CA GLY A 23 -18.20 3.81 -8.91
C GLY A 23 -17.86 4.86 -7.86
N LEU A 24 -16.59 5.30 -7.78
CA LEU A 24 -16.17 6.32 -6.83
C LEU A 24 -16.75 7.70 -7.19
N ASP A 25 -16.87 8.57 -6.19
CA ASP A 25 -17.13 10.00 -6.42
C ASP A 25 -15.89 10.62 -7.10
N MET A 26 -16.02 10.90 -8.39
CA MET A 26 -14.90 11.39 -9.19
C MET A 26 -14.50 12.83 -8.85
N ALA A 27 -15.42 13.66 -8.37
CA ALA A 27 -15.06 15.01 -7.93
C ALA A 27 -14.20 14.94 -6.66
N ARG A 28 -14.56 14.03 -5.73
CA ARG A 28 -13.75 13.76 -4.54
C ARG A 28 -12.42 13.10 -4.89
N TYR A 29 -12.40 12.15 -5.82
CA TYR A 29 -11.18 11.51 -6.29
C TYR A 29 -10.20 12.54 -6.86
N ASP A 30 -10.64 13.36 -7.82
CA ASP A 30 -9.80 14.37 -8.48
C ASP A 30 -9.28 15.39 -7.45
N ALA A 31 -10.10 15.78 -6.46
CA ALA A 31 -9.68 16.67 -5.38
C ALA A 31 -8.57 16.06 -4.52
N VAL A 32 -8.71 14.81 -4.06
CA VAL A 32 -7.69 14.14 -3.22
C VAL A 32 -6.43 13.83 -4.04
N TYR A 33 -6.59 13.46 -5.32
CA TYR A 33 -5.46 13.16 -6.21
C TYR A 33 -4.52 14.35 -6.37
N HIS A 34 -5.07 15.57 -6.45
CA HIS A 34 -4.29 16.80 -6.59
C HIS A 34 -3.90 17.47 -5.26
N ASP A 35 -4.35 16.96 -4.12
CA ASP A 35 -4.06 17.53 -2.82
C ASP A 35 -2.58 17.28 -2.44
N PRO A 36 -1.79 18.34 -2.12
CA PRO A 36 -0.43 18.19 -1.61
C PRO A 36 -0.32 17.24 -0.40
N VAL A 37 -1.36 17.15 0.43
CA VAL A 37 -1.40 16.24 1.57
C VAL A 37 -1.30 14.77 1.14
N THR A 38 -1.83 14.41 -0.03
CA THR A 38 -1.68 13.04 -0.58
C THR A 38 -0.21 12.74 -0.87
N ARG A 39 0.53 13.70 -1.42
CA ARG A 39 1.97 13.56 -1.66
C ARG A 39 2.76 13.47 -0.36
N GLU A 40 2.42 14.28 0.64
CA GLU A 40 3.07 14.24 1.96
C GLU A 40 2.91 12.88 2.63
N ARG A 41 1.71 12.29 2.56
CA ARG A 41 1.46 10.94 3.08
C ARG A 41 2.30 9.88 2.38
N ILE A 42 2.40 9.92 1.05
CA ILE A 42 3.25 8.98 0.28
C ILE A 42 4.72 9.09 0.70
N LEU A 43 5.20 10.32 0.93
CA LEU A 43 6.58 10.54 1.37
C LEU A 43 6.81 10.02 2.80
N ALA A 44 5.86 10.24 3.71
CA ALA A 44 5.93 9.69 5.06
C ALA A 44 6.00 8.15 5.04
N ASP A 45 5.11 7.49 4.29
CA ASP A 45 5.10 6.02 4.17
C ASP A 45 6.43 5.48 3.62
N ARG A 46 7.05 6.21 2.67
CA ARG A 46 8.37 5.86 2.13
C ARG A 46 9.46 5.97 3.20
N GLU A 47 9.48 7.05 3.97
CA GLU A 47 10.48 7.25 5.03
C GLU A 47 10.33 6.21 6.15
N ASP A 48 9.09 5.83 6.51
CA ASP A 48 8.84 4.76 7.47
C ASP A 48 9.41 3.42 6.98
N GLY A 49 9.22 3.09 5.70
CA GLY A 49 9.82 1.89 5.10
C GLY A 49 11.35 1.89 5.14
N LEU A 50 11.98 3.05 4.88
CA LEU A 50 13.44 3.20 4.97
C LEU A 50 13.94 3.09 6.41
N ALA A 51 13.22 3.66 7.38
CA ALA A 51 13.54 3.56 8.80
C ALA A 51 13.45 2.11 9.33
N LEU A 52 12.56 1.31 8.75
CA LEU A 52 12.43 -0.13 9.02
C LEU A 52 13.38 -1.01 8.17
N GLU A 53 14.35 -0.41 7.47
CA GLU A 53 15.30 -1.09 6.59
C GLU A 53 14.64 -2.00 5.53
N VAL A 54 13.43 -1.66 5.07
CA VAL A 54 12.73 -2.42 4.03
C VAL A 54 13.52 -2.32 2.72
N ARG A 55 13.94 -3.48 2.20
CA ARG A 55 14.76 -3.58 0.97
C ARG A 55 13.96 -3.87 -0.29
N GLY A 56 12.67 -4.16 -0.14
CA GLY A 56 11.78 -4.48 -1.24
C GLY A 56 10.38 -4.83 -0.77
N THR A 57 9.48 -4.89 -1.74
CA THR A 57 8.08 -5.26 -1.52
C THR A 57 7.78 -6.61 -2.18
N PRO A 58 6.95 -7.48 -1.58
CA PRO A 58 6.28 -7.29 -0.29
C PRO A 58 7.21 -7.54 0.91
N THR A 59 7.01 -6.77 1.98
CA THR A 59 7.58 -6.99 3.32
C THR A 59 6.46 -6.77 4.34
N PHE A 60 6.36 -7.62 5.35
CA PHE A 60 5.29 -7.58 6.35
C PHE A 60 5.86 -7.44 7.76
N PHE A 61 5.13 -6.73 8.62
CA PHE A 61 5.41 -6.61 10.05
C PHE A 61 4.12 -6.78 10.85
N VAL A 62 4.22 -7.40 12.03
CA VAL A 62 3.16 -7.41 13.06
C VAL A 62 3.81 -7.01 14.38
N ASN A 63 3.25 -5.99 15.06
CA ASN A 63 3.80 -5.42 16.30
C ASN A 63 5.30 -5.04 16.24
N GLY A 64 5.79 -4.64 15.07
CA GLY A 64 7.20 -4.26 14.85
C GLY A 64 8.13 -5.44 14.53
N GLU A 65 7.64 -6.67 14.57
CA GLU A 65 8.41 -7.85 14.17
C GLU A 65 8.19 -8.20 12.69
N GLN A 66 9.28 -8.37 11.94
CA GLN A 66 9.22 -8.69 10.52
C GLN A 66 8.79 -10.15 10.29
N LEU A 67 7.84 -10.35 9.39
CA LEU A 67 7.35 -11.66 8.99
C LEU A 67 7.92 -12.10 7.65
N ASN A 68 8.10 -13.41 7.49
CA ASN A 68 8.46 -14.05 6.21
C ASN A 68 7.38 -15.08 5.81
N PRO A 69 6.13 -14.64 5.56
CA PRO A 69 5.02 -15.53 5.25
C PRO A 69 5.24 -16.21 3.89
N LYS A 70 4.91 -17.50 3.82
CA LYS A 70 4.96 -18.27 2.56
C LYS A 70 3.56 -18.56 2.01
N SER A 71 2.54 -18.24 2.80
CA SER A 71 1.15 -18.45 2.48
C SER A 71 0.27 -17.38 3.14
N TYR A 72 -0.97 -17.28 2.68
CA TYR A 72 -1.99 -16.47 3.34
C TYR A 72 -2.23 -16.93 4.78
N ASP A 73 -2.24 -18.25 5.03
CA ASP A 73 -2.44 -18.82 6.36
C ASP A 73 -1.33 -18.46 7.35
N ASP A 74 -0.11 -18.17 6.86
CA ASP A 74 0.98 -17.68 7.71
C ASP A 74 0.73 -16.25 8.19
N LEU A 75 0.11 -15.42 7.35
CA LEU A 75 -0.28 -14.06 7.72
C LEU A 75 -1.41 -14.07 8.74
N THR A 76 -2.46 -14.88 8.52
CA THR A 76 -3.60 -14.94 9.45
C THR A 76 -3.18 -15.48 10.80
N ARG A 77 -2.35 -16.53 10.84
CA ARG A 77 -1.81 -17.08 12.09
C ARG A 77 -0.99 -16.05 12.88
N ALA A 78 -0.09 -15.32 12.20
CA ALA A 78 0.70 -14.28 12.87
C ALA A 78 -0.16 -13.17 13.48
N LEU A 79 -1.28 -12.83 12.84
CA LEU A 79 -2.25 -11.87 13.38
C LEU A 79 -3.02 -12.46 14.58
N ASP A 80 -3.49 -13.70 14.48
CA ASP A 80 -4.22 -14.37 15.56
C ASP A 80 -3.34 -14.53 16.82
N ASP A 81 -2.07 -14.91 16.64
CA ASP A 81 -1.09 -15.04 17.73
C ASP A 81 -0.85 -13.67 18.41
N ALA A 82 -0.63 -12.62 17.63
CA ALA A 82 -0.42 -11.26 18.16
C ALA A 82 -1.62 -10.71 18.93
N LEU A 83 -2.85 -11.07 18.54
CA LEU A 83 -4.06 -10.71 19.25
C LEU A 83 -4.25 -11.48 20.56
N ALA A 84 -3.78 -12.73 20.63
CA ALA A 84 -3.87 -13.56 21.83
C ALA A 84 -2.85 -13.16 22.93
N GLU A 85 -1.76 -12.49 22.55
CA GLU A 85 -0.72 -11.98 23.45
C GLU A 85 -1.06 -10.61 24.07
N SER A 86 -2.15 -9.95 23.63
CA SER A 86 -2.63 -8.64 24.09
C SER A 86 -3.66 -8.74 25.23
#